data_AF-A0A0J5QBA0-F1
#
_entry.id   AF-A0A0J5QBA0-F1
#
_cell.length_a   1.000
_cell.length_b   1.000
_cell.length_c   1.000
_cell.angle_alpha   90.00
_cell.angle_beta   90.00
_cell.angle_gamma   90.00
#
_symmetry.space_group_name_H-M   'P 1'
#
loop_
_entity.id
_entity.type
_entity.pdbx_description
1 polymer ?
#
loop_
_entity_poly.entity_id
_entity_poly.type
_entity_poly.pdbx_seq_one_letter_code
_entity_poly.pdbx_strand_id
1 'polypeptide(L)'
;MPGCSLSLLPLDATRRALLEAPSAVRAWPCSAQIGTGKTVTLPQKPVQSLTAVLKAGVARVAMALTEAEPHLADLDSRAGDGDLGASMFRAAEALRTLPEAAYNDPATLMSSA
;
A
#
# COMPACT_ATOMS: atom_id res chain seq x y z
N MET A 1 -32.29 7.70 1.43
CA MET A 1 -31.60 7.06 2.57
C MET A 1 -30.36 6.36 2.04
N PRO A 2 -29.14 6.79 2.36
CA PRO A 2 -27.93 6.05 1.98
C PRO A 2 -27.76 4.88 2.95
N GLY A 3 -28.13 3.68 2.51
CA GLY A 3 -28.02 2.45 3.30
C GLY A 3 -28.62 1.27 2.52
N CYS A 4 -28.18 0.06 2.86
CA CYS A 4 -28.72 -1.17 2.30
C CYS A 4 -28.94 -2.21 3.41
N SER A 5 -29.82 -3.17 3.16
CA SER A 5 -30.04 -4.33 4.04
C SER A 5 -29.56 -5.60 3.34
N LEU A 6 -29.08 -6.54 4.15
CA LEU A 6 -28.70 -7.88 3.71
C LEU A 6 -29.63 -8.88 4.38
N SER A 7 -30.35 -9.68 3.61
CA SER A 7 -31.18 -10.78 4.11
C SER A 7 -30.60 -12.11 3.66
N LEU A 8 -30.50 -13.07 4.58
CA LEU A 8 -29.94 -14.40 4.34
C LEU A 8 -31.02 -15.47 4.50
N LEU A 9 -31.11 -16.39 3.54
CA LEU A 9 -32.04 -17.53 3.54
C LEU A 9 -31.28 -18.80 3.12
N PRO A 10 -31.30 -19.89 3.90
CA PRO A 10 -30.74 -21.16 3.47
C PRO A 10 -31.47 -21.68 2.23
N LEU A 11 -30.71 -21.93 1.15
CA LEU A 11 -31.25 -22.27 -0.15
C LEU A 11 -31.13 -23.78 -0.42
N ASP A 12 -32.28 -24.45 -0.41
CA ASP A 12 -32.43 -25.82 -0.90
C ASP A 12 -33.10 -25.84 -2.29
N ALA A 13 -33.20 -27.02 -2.90
CA ALA A 13 -33.76 -27.18 -4.24
C ALA A 13 -35.23 -26.73 -4.32
N THR A 14 -36.02 -27.02 -3.29
CA THR A 14 -37.45 -26.66 -3.23
C THR A 14 -37.62 -25.13 -3.15
N ARG A 15 -36.86 -24.48 -2.27
CA ARG A 15 -36.89 -23.01 -2.10
C ARG A 15 -36.38 -22.30 -3.34
N ARG A 16 -35.35 -22.83 -4.00
CA ARG A 16 -34.88 -22.32 -5.30
C ARG A 16 -36.01 -22.32 -6.32
N ALA A 17 -36.69 -23.44 -6.49
CA ALA A 17 -37.79 -23.56 -7.45
C ALA A 17 -38.93 -22.56 -7.16
N LEU A 18 -39.24 -22.33 -5.87
CA LEU A 18 -40.24 -21.34 -5.47
C LEU A 18 -39.82 -19.89 -5.73
N LEU A 19 -38.54 -19.54 -5.53
CA LEU A 19 -38.02 -18.18 -5.77
C LEU A 19 -37.95 -17.84 -7.27
N GLU A 20 -37.71 -18.85 -8.11
CA GLU A 20 -37.61 -18.73 -9.57
C GLU A 20 -38.98 -18.90 -10.28
N ALA A 21 -40.05 -19.22 -9.54
CA ALA A 21 -41.39 -19.39 -10.11
C ALA A 21 -41.98 -18.07 -10.65
N PRO A 22 -42.81 -18.12 -11.72
CA PRO A 22 -43.48 -16.94 -12.25
C PRO A 22 -44.31 -16.21 -11.19
N SER A 23 -44.17 -14.89 -11.14
CA SER A 23 -44.90 -14.03 -10.22
C SER A 23 -45.53 -12.86 -10.97
N ALA A 24 -46.74 -12.48 -10.58
CA ALA A 24 -47.41 -11.28 -11.09
C ALA A 24 -46.85 -9.99 -10.47
N VAL A 25 -45.95 -10.09 -9.49
CA VAL A 25 -45.33 -8.95 -8.81
C VAL A 25 -44.24 -8.35 -9.69
N ARG A 26 -44.48 -7.15 -10.21
CA ARG A 26 -43.58 -6.43 -11.15
C ARG A 26 -42.13 -6.28 -10.66
N ALA A 27 -41.90 -6.14 -9.35
CA ALA A 27 -40.59 -5.90 -8.78
C ALA A 27 -39.85 -7.19 -8.37
N TRP A 28 -40.46 -8.37 -8.55
CA TRP A 28 -39.81 -9.63 -8.23
C TRP A 28 -38.74 -9.96 -9.27
N PRO A 29 -37.49 -10.27 -8.87
CA PRO A 29 -36.40 -10.50 -9.81
C PRO A 29 -36.54 -11.80 -10.62
N CYS A 30 -37.42 -12.73 -10.21
CA CYS A 30 -37.71 -14.03 -10.85
C CYS A 30 -36.47 -14.91 -11.16
N SER A 31 -35.30 -14.59 -10.63
CA SER A 31 -34.05 -15.31 -10.85
C SER A 31 -33.15 -15.20 -9.64
N ALA A 32 -32.65 -16.35 -9.17
CA ALA A 32 -31.63 -16.45 -8.13
C ALA A 32 -30.21 -16.61 -8.73
N GLN A 33 -30.03 -16.35 -10.03
CA GLN A 33 -28.73 -16.49 -10.70
C GLN A 33 -27.85 -15.27 -10.40
N ILE A 34 -26.69 -15.52 -9.80
CA ILE A 34 -25.62 -14.54 -9.66
C ILE A 34 -24.77 -14.60 -10.93
N GLY A 35 -24.61 -13.48 -11.63
CA GLY A 35 -23.75 -13.41 -12.81
C GLY A 35 -22.30 -13.77 -12.46
N THR A 36 -21.59 -14.40 -13.38
CA THR A 36 -20.15 -14.61 -13.22
C THR A 36 -19.43 -13.27 -13.31
N GLY A 37 -18.53 -13.01 -12.36
CA GLY A 37 -17.70 -11.81 -12.38
C GLY A 37 -16.91 -11.75 -13.69
N LYS A 38 -16.83 -10.56 -14.30
CA LYS A 38 -15.99 -10.34 -15.48
C LYS A 38 -14.59 -9.94 -15.01
N THR A 39 -13.58 -10.72 -15.39
CA THR A 39 -12.19 -10.29 -15.26
C THR A 39 -11.90 -9.27 -16.35
N VAL A 40 -11.50 -8.06 -15.98
CA VAL A 40 -11.07 -7.02 -16.91
C VAL A 40 -9.56 -6.87 -16.78
N THR A 41 -8.84 -7.06 -17.88
CA THR A 41 -7.40 -6.78 -17.93
C THR A 41 -7.20 -5.28 -18.08
N LEU A 42 -6.48 -4.68 -17.12
CA LEU A 42 -6.11 -3.27 -17.19
C LEU A 42 -4.84 -3.11 -18.04
N PRO A 43 -4.73 -2.05 -18.88
CA PRO A 43 -3.52 -1.81 -19.65
C PRO A 43 -2.34 -1.53 -18.71
N GLN A 44 -1.24 -2.26 -18.88
CA GLN A 44 0.00 -2.02 -18.14
C GLN A 44 0.72 -0.82 -18.76
N LYS A 45 0.91 0.25 -17.98
CA LYS A 45 1.75 1.37 -18.37
C LYS A 45 3.21 0.92 -18.27
N PRO A 46 4.08 1.20 -19.27
CA PRO A 46 5.50 0.90 -19.14
C PRO A 46 6.06 1.68 -17.95
N VAL A 47 6.52 0.95 -16.94
CA VAL A 47 7.17 1.53 -15.76
C VAL A 47 8.64 1.72 -16.10
N GLN A 48 9.09 2.96 -16.19
CA GLN A 48 10.53 3.23 -16.21
C GLN A 48 11.10 2.80 -14.86
N SER A 49 12.15 1.98 -14.88
CA SER A 49 12.86 1.61 -13.66
C SER A 49 13.40 2.87 -12.98
N LEU A 50 13.00 3.10 -11.74
CA LEU A 50 13.49 4.21 -10.90
C LEU A 50 14.72 3.80 -10.08
N THR A 51 15.18 2.56 -10.19
CA THR A 51 16.21 1.97 -9.33
C THR A 51 17.48 2.80 -9.28
N ALA A 52 18.01 3.23 -10.42
CA ALA A 52 19.21 4.06 -10.46
C ALA A 52 19.02 5.43 -9.78
N VAL A 53 17.85 6.04 -9.98
CA VAL A 53 17.51 7.35 -9.38
C VAL A 53 17.35 7.22 -7.87
N LEU A 54 16.65 6.18 -7.41
CA LEU A 54 16.43 5.92 -5.99
C LEU A 54 17.74 5.62 -5.26
N LYS A 55 18.62 4.78 -5.84
CA LYS A 55 19.96 4.53 -5.30
C LYS A 55 20.78 5.79 -5.16
N ALA A 56 20.82 6.62 -6.21
CA ALA A 56 21.55 7.87 -6.19
C ALA A 56 20.98 8.86 -5.17
N GLY A 57 19.66 8.86 -4.97
CA GLY A 57 18.99 9.66 -3.95
C GLY A 57 19.39 9.23 -2.54
N VAL A 58 19.23 7.94 -2.22
CA VAL A 58 19.57 7.38 -0.90
C VAL A 58 21.05 7.56 -0.58
N ALA A 59 21.95 7.35 -1.55
CA ALA A 59 23.38 7.57 -1.35
C ALA A 59 23.71 9.04 -0.99
N ARG A 60 23.06 10.01 -1.65
CA ARG A 60 23.23 11.44 -1.34
C ARG A 60 22.69 11.79 0.04
N VAL A 61 21.55 11.23 0.43
CA VAL A 61 20.98 11.45 1.77
C VAL A 61 21.90 10.88 2.85
N ALA A 62 22.37 9.63 2.68
CA ALA A 62 23.29 9.02 3.63
C ALA A 62 24.59 9.83 3.78
N MET A 63 25.15 10.32 2.67
CA MET A 63 26.33 11.20 2.70
C MET A 63 26.05 12.50 3.46
N ALA A 64 24.95 13.19 3.15
CA ALA A 64 24.59 14.44 3.81
C ALA A 64 24.37 14.28 5.33
N LEU A 65 23.71 13.20 5.76
CA LEU A 65 23.51 12.89 7.17
C LEU A 65 24.83 12.58 7.89
N THR A 66 25.76 11.87 7.24
CA THR A 66 27.09 11.62 7.79
C THR A 66 27.90 12.91 7.95
N GLU A 67 27.89 13.79 6.94
CA GLU A 67 28.64 15.06 6.97
C GLU A 67 28.06 16.06 7.99
N ALA A 68 26.75 16.05 8.20
CA ALA A 68 26.08 16.96 9.11
C ALA A 68 26.17 16.54 10.59
N GLU A 69 26.71 15.36 10.91
CA GLU A 69 26.72 14.79 12.28
C GLU A 69 27.23 15.78 13.35
N PRO A 70 28.39 16.43 13.20
CA PRO A 70 28.91 17.33 14.25
C PRO A 70 28.03 18.57 14.43
N HIS A 71 27.45 19.05 13.33
CA HIS A 71 26.60 20.23 13.34
C HIS A 71 25.24 19.94 13.99
N LEU A 72 24.67 18.77 13.71
CA LEU A 72 23.42 18.32 14.32
C LEU A 72 23.59 18.06 15.81
N ALA A 73 24.71 17.45 16.22
CA ALA A 73 25.04 17.27 17.64
C ALA A 73 25.19 18.61 18.38
N ASP A 74 25.88 19.60 17.78
CA ASP A 74 26.01 20.94 18.37
C ASP A 74 24.65 21.62 18.56
N LEU A 75 23.82 21.65 17.51
CA LEU A 75 22.50 22.27 17.58
C LEU A 75 21.60 21.59 18.62
N ASP A 76 21.62 20.26 18.67
CA ASP A 76 20.81 19.50 19.60
C ASP A 76 21.32 19.60 21.04
N SER A 77 22.64 19.67 21.27
CA SER A 77 23.20 19.88 22.62
C SER A 77 22.77 21.20 23.27
N ARG A 78 22.38 22.19 22.46
CA ARG A 78 21.94 23.51 22.92
C ARG A 78 20.47 23.54 23.35
N ALA A 79 19.67 22.59 22.89
CA ALA A 79 18.22 22.57 23.08
C ALA A 79 17.64 21.22 23.55
N GLY A 80 18.47 20.18 23.64
CA GLY A 80 18.13 18.78 23.83
C GLY A 80 19.26 18.00 24.50
N ASP A 81 19.35 16.71 24.23
CA ASP A 81 20.32 15.79 24.84
C ASP A 81 21.61 15.61 24.02
N GLY A 82 21.65 16.16 22.81
CA GLY A 82 22.82 16.16 21.94
C GLY A 82 23.00 14.85 21.17
N ASP A 83 22.01 13.96 21.15
CA ASP A 83 22.12 12.66 20.51
C ASP A 83 21.78 12.69 19.01
N LEU A 84 21.16 13.77 18.52
CA LEU A 84 20.62 13.84 17.16
C LEU A 84 21.66 13.52 16.09
N GLY A 85 22.88 14.05 16.23
CA GLY A 85 23.99 13.76 15.31
C GLY A 85 24.28 12.26 15.23
N ALA A 86 24.50 11.62 16.37
CA ALA A 86 24.74 10.19 16.47
C ALA A 86 23.55 9.36 15.97
N SER A 87 22.32 9.82 16.22
CA SER A 87 21.08 9.21 15.73
C SER A 87 20.99 9.26 14.20
N MET A 88 21.29 10.40 13.57
CA MET A 88 21.29 10.54 12.11
C MET A 88 22.46 9.81 11.44
N PHE A 89 23.62 9.75 12.08
CA PHE A 89 24.76 8.97 11.59
C PHE A 89 24.42 7.48 11.53
N ARG A 90 23.79 6.93 12.58
CA ARG A 90 23.32 5.53 12.59
C ARG A 90 22.28 5.28 11.50
N ALA A 91 21.37 6.22 11.27
CA ALA A 91 20.41 6.14 10.17
C ALA A 91 21.11 6.12 8.80
N ALA A 92 22.14 6.95 8.59
CA ALA A 92 22.93 6.96 7.36
C ALA A 92 23.62 5.61 7.10
N GLU A 93 24.17 4.97 8.13
CA GLU A 93 24.75 3.63 8.02
C GLU A 93 23.68 2.59 7.67
N ALA A 94 22.50 2.65 8.28
CA ALA A 94 21.39 1.75 7.94
C ALA A 94 20.97 1.89 6.46
N LEU A 95 20.87 3.12 5.94
CA LEU A 95 20.57 3.38 4.54
C LEU A 95 21.58 2.74 3.57
N ARG A 96 22.88 2.69 3.94
CA ARG A 96 23.93 2.05 3.13
C ARG A 96 23.79 0.52 3.06
N THR A 97 23.04 -0.08 3.98
CA THR A 97 22.84 -1.54 4.07
C THR A 97 21.52 -2.03 3.44
N LEU A 98 20.73 -1.14 2.85
CA LEU A 98 19.45 -1.52 2.22
C LEU A 98 19.67 -2.57 1.11
N PRO A 99 18.82 -3.62 1.06
CA PRO A 99 18.92 -4.66 0.04
C PRO A 99 18.56 -4.11 -1.34
N GLU A 100 19.11 -4.74 -2.39
CA GLU A 100 18.88 -4.32 -3.78
C GLU A 100 17.38 -4.21 -4.15
N ALA A 101 16.57 -5.14 -3.62
CA ALA A 101 15.13 -5.17 -3.84
C ALA A 101 14.39 -3.94 -3.28
N ALA A 102 14.97 -3.21 -2.31
CA ALA A 102 14.37 -1.99 -1.77
C ALA A 102 14.26 -0.89 -2.83
N TYR A 103 15.10 -0.90 -3.86
CA TYR A 103 15.17 0.15 -4.89
C TYR A 103 14.26 -0.11 -6.10
N ASN A 104 13.37 -1.09 -6.05
CA ASN A 104 12.49 -1.43 -7.18
C ASN A 104 11.46 -0.33 -7.46
N ASP A 105 10.87 0.23 -6.40
CA ASP A 105 9.90 1.30 -6.47
C ASP A 105 9.87 2.12 -5.16
N PRO A 106 9.30 3.34 -5.18
CA PRO A 106 9.29 4.21 -4.00
C PRO A 106 8.54 3.64 -2.80
N ALA A 107 7.47 2.87 -2.99
CA ALA A 107 6.70 2.33 -1.86
C ALA A 107 7.51 1.26 -1.14
N THR A 108 8.13 0.34 -1.89
CA THR A 108 9.02 -0.68 -1.33
C THR A 108 10.24 -0.06 -0.64
N LEU A 109 10.83 0.99 -1.21
CA LEU A 109 11.96 1.69 -0.59
C LEU A 109 11.60 2.24 0.78
N MET A 110 10.47 2.96 0.87
CA MET A 110 10.04 3.64 2.10
C MET A 110 9.60 2.67 3.20
N SER A 111 9.19 1.43 2.85
CA SER A 111 8.85 0.39 3.84
C SER A 111 10.04 -0.49 4.24
N SER A 112 11.20 -0.34 3.59
CA SER A 112 12.40 -1.16 3.85
C SER A 112 13.41 -0.50 4.79
N ALA A 113 13.20 0.78 5.13
CA ALA A 113 13.98 1.55 6.10
C ALA A 113 13.31 1.49 7.49
#